data_AF-A0A9Q7TNW8-F1
#
_entry.id   AF-A0A9Q7TNW8-F1
#
_cell.length_a   1.000
_cell.length_b   1.000
_cell.length_c   1.000
_cell.angle_alpha   90.00
_cell.angle_beta   90.00
_cell.angle_gamma   90.00
#
_symmetry.space_group_name_H-M   'P 1'
#
loop_
_entity.id
_entity.type
_entity.pdbx_description
1 polymer ?
#
loop_
_entity_poly.entity_id
_entity_poly.type
_entity_poly.pdbx_seq_one_letter_code
_entity_poly.pdbx_strand_id
1 'polypeptide(L)'
;MPPDSAADLLLSLLTGPPPPPWPNTLCELPIFDEADLPASVGSLQLRLWSRFLALYPDQAFADQLCGVLRHGAKLGYKGPFCSATRLNISNLPLDNHNIFHPSQEITAHLQEGRLRVVPHPAATGLVCSPLGVVPKPKSDRRHTIYHLSHPRKPGSRLLSVNSGIQPSVSGRAPGT
;
A
#
# COMPACT_ATOMS: atom_id res chain seq x y z
N MET A 1 3.64 27.03 15.82
CA MET A 1 4.05 26.29 17.02
C MET A 1 5.45 26.74 17.36
N PRO A 2 5.68 27.37 18.53
CA PRO A 2 7.04 27.63 18.99
C PRO A 2 7.79 26.31 19.17
N PRO A 3 9.10 26.24 18.90
CA PRO A 3 9.91 25.03 19.07
C PRO A 3 9.85 24.46 20.50
N ASP A 4 9.65 25.33 21.49
CA ASP A 4 9.64 24.96 22.92
C ASP A 4 8.44 24.06 23.30
N SER A 5 7.28 24.25 22.67
CA SER A 5 6.08 23.46 22.96
C SER A 5 6.17 22.00 22.46
N ALA A 6 6.97 21.75 21.43
CA ALA A 6 7.21 20.40 20.93
C ALA A 6 8.22 19.65 21.82
N ALA A 7 9.20 20.37 22.38
CA ALA A 7 10.20 19.82 23.27
C ALA A 7 9.58 19.34 24.60
N ASP A 8 8.71 20.14 25.21
CA ASP A 8 8.02 19.76 26.45
C ASP A 8 7.06 18.58 26.25
N LEU A 9 6.34 18.52 25.12
CA LEU A 9 5.49 17.39 24.77
C LEU A 9 6.30 16.11 24.53
N LEU A 10 7.43 16.22 23.81
CA LEU A 10 8.34 15.08 23.62
C LEU A 10 8.93 14.62 24.95
N LEU A 11 9.33 15.54 25.82
CA LEU A 11 9.87 15.21 27.14
C LEU A 11 8.80 14.52 27.99
N SER A 12 7.56 15.01 28.01
CA SER A 12 6.46 14.36 28.76
C SER A 12 6.13 12.97 28.22
N LEU A 13 6.21 12.75 26.91
CA LEU A 13 6.05 11.44 26.28
C LEU A 13 7.19 10.48 26.64
N LEU A 14 8.41 10.99 26.83
CA LEU A 14 9.59 10.19 27.18
C LEU A 14 9.65 9.84 28.68
N THR A 15 9.09 10.67 29.56
CA THR A 15 9.13 10.47 31.02
C THR A 15 7.84 9.92 31.62
N GLY A 16 6.74 9.90 30.86
CA GLY A 16 5.45 9.34 31.28
C GLY A 16 5.41 7.81 31.22
N PRO A 17 4.39 7.18 31.82
CA PRO A 17 4.13 5.76 31.59
C PRO A 17 3.93 5.51 30.09
N PRO A 18 4.44 4.38 29.55
CA PRO A 18 4.32 4.10 28.11
C PRO A 18 2.84 4.09 27.72
N PRO A 19 2.45 4.72 26.59
CA PRO A 19 1.08 4.67 26.13
C PRO A 19 0.66 3.21 25.88
N PRO A 20 -0.64 2.88 25.95
CA PRO A 20 -1.09 1.55 25.57
C PRO A 20 -0.74 1.28 24.08
N PRO A 21 -0.56 0.00 23.69
CA PRO A 21 -0.38 -0.37 22.29
C PRO A 21 -1.50 0.22 21.43
N TRP A 22 -1.13 0.76 20.27
CA TRP A 22 -2.12 1.34 19.36
C TRP A 22 -2.96 0.24 18.69
N PRO A 23 -4.23 0.53 18.35
CA PRO A 23 -5.01 -0.38 17.51
C PRO A 23 -4.29 -0.63 16.18
N ASN A 24 -4.45 -1.85 15.63
CA ASN A 24 -3.82 -2.32 14.38
C ASN A 24 -2.30 -2.54 14.42
N THR A 25 -1.71 -2.78 15.60
CA THR A 25 -0.28 -3.17 15.73
C THR A 25 -0.07 -4.65 16.01
N LEU A 26 -1.15 -5.43 16.12
CA LEU A 26 -1.06 -6.88 16.25
C LEU A 26 -0.62 -7.52 14.93
N CYS A 27 0.52 -8.22 14.94
CA CYS A 27 0.95 -9.07 13.84
C CYS A 27 0.55 -10.53 14.11
N GLU A 28 -0.53 -11.01 13.47
CA GLU A 28 -0.95 -12.43 13.59
C GLU A 28 0.09 -13.39 12.99
N LEU A 29 0.88 -12.93 12.03
CA LEU A 29 1.94 -13.67 11.36
C LEU A 29 3.19 -12.81 11.23
N PRO A 30 4.39 -13.41 11.17
CA PRO A 30 5.61 -12.66 10.87
C PRO A 30 5.48 -11.90 9.56
N ILE A 31 5.77 -10.59 9.59
CA ILE A 31 5.68 -9.71 8.42
C ILE A 31 7.03 -9.56 7.70
N PHE A 32 8.03 -10.38 8.03
CA PHE A 32 9.31 -10.48 7.33
C PHE A 32 9.86 -11.94 7.35
N ASP A 33 10.90 -12.23 6.57
CA ASP A 33 11.77 -13.41 6.73
C ASP A 33 13.19 -12.95 6.97
N GLU A 34 13.95 -13.62 7.85
CA GLU A 34 15.38 -13.34 7.99
C GLU A 34 16.19 -13.83 6.78
N ALA A 35 15.68 -14.84 6.07
CA ALA A 35 16.30 -15.36 4.85
C ALA A 35 16.03 -14.47 3.61
N ASP A 36 15.09 -13.53 3.71
CA ASP A 36 14.74 -12.64 2.60
C ASP A 36 15.76 -11.49 2.48
N LEU A 37 16.02 -11.11 1.23
CA LEU A 37 16.73 -9.88 0.89
C LEU A 37 15.71 -8.82 0.45
N PRO A 38 15.85 -7.56 0.90
CA PRO A 38 14.92 -6.52 0.52
C PRO A 38 14.99 -6.28 -0.99
N ALA A 39 13.84 -6.29 -1.66
CA ALA A 39 13.75 -6.04 -3.10
C ALA A 39 14.23 -4.64 -3.51
N SER A 40 14.23 -3.69 -2.58
CA SER A 40 14.77 -2.33 -2.77
C SER A 40 15.20 -1.73 -1.44
N VAL A 41 16.17 -0.80 -1.48
CA VAL A 41 16.55 -0.02 -0.30
C VAL A 41 15.58 1.17 -0.19
N GLY A 42 14.73 1.14 0.82
CA GLY A 42 13.82 2.25 1.13
C GLY A 42 14.54 3.47 1.72
N SER A 43 13.86 4.61 1.74
CA SER A 43 14.34 5.83 2.42
C SER A 43 14.31 5.73 3.95
N LEU A 44 13.58 4.75 4.49
CA LEU A 44 13.49 4.49 5.92
C LEU A 44 14.76 3.78 6.42
N GLN A 45 15.61 4.52 7.13
CA GLN A 45 16.89 4.00 7.60
C GLN A 45 16.73 3.31 8.96
N LEU A 46 16.95 2.00 9.01
CA LEU A 46 16.87 1.19 10.24
C LEU A 46 17.65 1.82 11.42
N ARG A 47 18.86 2.33 11.18
CA ARG A 47 19.71 2.97 12.22
C ARG A 47 19.05 4.17 12.92
N LEU A 48 18.16 4.88 12.24
CA LEU A 48 17.44 6.02 12.79
C LEU A 48 16.18 5.55 13.51
N TRP A 49 15.44 4.64 12.86
CA TRP A 49 14.15 4.16 13.36
C TRP A 49 14.26 3.21 14.56
N SER A 50 15.31 2.40 14.65
CA SER A 50 15.48 1.44 15.75
C SER A 50 15.49 2.10 17.13
N ARG A 51 16.01 3.32 17.23
CA ARG A 51 16.02 4.10 18.49
C ARG A 51 14.62 4.50 18.94
N PHE A 52 13.76 4.89 18.01
CA PHE A 52 12.37 5.23 18.31
C PHE A 52 11.54 3.98 18.59
N LEU A 53 11.78 2.90 17.84
CA LEU A 53 11.09 1.62 18.03
C LEU A 53 11.43 0.96 19.37
N ALA A 54 12.64 1.16 19.89
CA ALA A 54 13.02 0.71 21.25
C ALA A 54 12.20 1.37 22.37
N LEU A 55 11.55 2.51 22.09
CA LEU A 55 10.67 3.20 23.04
C LEU A 55 9.19 2.84 22.84
N TYR A 56 8.89 1.96 21.87
CA TYR A 56 7.51 1.60 21.56
C TYR A 56 6.94 0.65 22.62
N PRO A 57 5.66 0.80 23.04
CA PRO A 57 5.10 -0.04 24.11
C PRO A 57 5.05 -1.54 23.77
N ASP A 58 4.81 -1.88 22.51
CA ASP A 58 4.79 -3.27 22.03
C ASP A 58 6.10 -3.61 21.31
N GLN A 59 7.04 -4.18 22.05
CA GLN A 59 8.34 -4.55 21.48
C GLN A 59 8.25 -5.69 20.46
N ALA A 60 7.24 -6.57 20.55
CA ALA A 60 7.07 -7.62 19.54
C ALA A 60 6.72 -7.01 18.17
N PHE A 61 5.85 -6.00 18.15
CA PHE A 61 5.57 -5.24 16.93
C PHE A 61 6.79 -4.42 16.46
N ALA A 62 7.51 -3.80 17.40
CA ALA A 62 8.72 -3.03 17.09
C ALA A 62 9.80 -3.89 16.42
N ASP A 63 9.98 -5.12 16.90
CA ASP A 63 10.90 -6.11 16.32
C ASP A 63 10.48 -6.51 14.91
N GLN A 64 9.18 -6.71 14.68
CA GLN A 64 8.65 -6.95 13.34
C GLN A 64 8.97 -5.80 12.37
N LEU A 65 8.79 -4.55 12.79
CA LEU A 65 9.15 -3.39 11.96
C LEU A 65 10.65 -3.27 11.71
N CYS A 66 11.48 -3.55 12.72
CA CYS A 66 12.93 -3.61 12.53
C CYS A 66 13.33 -4.68 11.51
N GLY A 67 12.70 -5.86 11.59
CA GLY A 67 12.87 -6.94 10.63
C GLY A 67 12.47 -6.51 9.22
N VAL A 68 11.31 -5.87 9.05
CA VAL A 68 10.85 -5.31 7.76
C VAL A 68 11.84 -4.32 7.18
N LEU A 69 12.38 -3.40 7.99
CA LEU A 69 13.36 -2.41 7.52
C LEU A 69 14.69 -3.05 7.08
N ARG A 70 15.01 -4.24 7.60
CA ARG A 70 16.23 -4.98 7.27
C ARG A 70 16.05 -5.94 6.09
N HIS A 71 14.96 -6.68 6.06
CA HIS A 71 14.74 -7.83 5.17
C HIS A 71 13.64 -7.59 4.14
N GLY A 72 12.87 -6.51 4.27
CA GLY A 72 11.68 -6.25 3.47
C GLY A 72 10.40 -6.79 4.12
N ALA A 73 9.25 -6.27 3.68
CA ALA A 73 7.95 -6.68 4.17
C ALA A 73 7.39 -7.87 3.37
N LYS A 74 6.94 -8.90 4.07
CA LYS A 74 6.09 -9.96 3.53
C LYS A 74 4.67 -9.43 3.32
N LEU A 75 4.22 -9.46 2.08
CA LEU A 75 2.86 -9.05 1.68
C LEU A 75 1.81 -10.16 1.88
N GLY A 76 2.17 -11.28 2.51
CA GLY A 76 1.27 -12.42 2.74
C GLY A 76 0.80 -13.14 1.48
N TYR A 77 1.51 -12.94 0.35
CA TYR A 77 1.20 -13.60 -0.91
C TYR A 77 1.82 -15.00 -0.96
N LYS A 78 0.99 -16.02 -1.22
CA LYS A 78 1.43 -17.39 -1.52
C LYS A 78 0.91 -17.80 -2.89
N GLY A 79 1.82 -18.00 -3.83
CA GLY A 79 1.50 -18.44 -5.18
C GLY A 79 2.61 -18.11 -6.19
N PRO A 80 2.53 -18.65 -7.41
CA PRO A 80 3.41 -18.22 -8.49
C PRO A 80 3.08 -16.77 -8.89
N PHE A 81 4.09 -15.94 -9.12
CA PHE A 81 3.84 -14.61 -9.71
C PHE A 81 2.99 -14.76 -10.97
N CYS A 82 1.88 -14.01 -11.04
CA CYS A 82 1.03 -14.01 -12.22
C CYS A 82 1.81 -13.39 -13.39
N SER A 83 2.36 -14.24 -14.26
CA SER A 83 3.04 -13.83 -15.50
C SER A 83 2.08 -13.58 -16.66
N ALA A 84 0.79 -13.84 -16.47
CA ALA A 84 -0.22 -13.62 -17.49
C ALA A 84 -0.48 -12.12 -17.67
N THR A 85 0.05 -11.56 -18.76
CA THR A 85 -0.26 -10.20 -19.20
C THR A 85 -1.78 -10.02 -19.36
N ARG A 86 -2.34 -8.96 -18.79
CA ARG A 86 -3.78 -8.63 -18.89
C ARG A 86 -3.97 -7.21 -19.38
N LEU A 87 -4.00 -7.02 -20.70
CA LEU A 87 -4.11 -5.68 -21.30
C LEU A 87 -5.51 -5.34 -21.78
N ASN A 88 -6.31 -6.36 -22.13
CA ASN A 88 -7.63 -6.16 -22.71
C ASN A 88 -8.71 -5.99 -21.63
N ILE A 89 -8.69 -4.85 -20.96
CA ILE A 89 -9.60 -4.50 -19.88
C ILE A 89 -10.21 -3.13 -20.16
N SER A 90 -11.54 -3.05 -20.10
CA SER A 90 -12.26 -1.78 -20.19
C SER A 90 -12.24 -1.07 -18.83
N ASN A 91 -12.13 0.26 -18.86
CA ASN A 91 -12.35 1.10 -17.69
C ASN A 91 -13.78 0.95 -17.17
N LEU A 92 -13.99 1.32 -15.91
CA LEU A 92 -15.33 1.44 -15.34
C LEU A 92 -16.13 2.47 -16.15
N PRO A 93 -17.47 2.37 -16.18
CA PRO A 93 -18.29 3.37 -16.85
C PRO A 93 -17.95 4.79 -16.36
N LEU A 94 -17.52 5.63 -17.30
CA LEU A 94 -17.24 7.04 -17.09
C LEU A 94 -18.25 7.85 -17.90
N ASP A 95 -18.87 8.85 -17.28
CA ASP A 95 -19.64 9.82 -18.04
C ASP A 95 -18.70 10.74 -18.85
N ASN A 96 -19.22 11.40 -19.88
CA ASN A 96 -18.44 12.28 -20.74
C ASN A 96 -17.79 13.46 -19.99
N HIS A 97 -18.30 13.82 -18.80
CA HIS A 97 -17.77 14.93 -17.99
C HIS A 97 -16.57 14.48 -17.14
N ASN A 98 -16.43 13.18 -16.87
CA ASN A 98 -15.40 12.62 -16.01
C ASN A 98 -14.18 12.06 -16.79
N ILE A 99 -14.22 11.98 -18.12
CA ILE A 99 -13.10 11.45 -18.94
C ILE A 99 -11.87 12.37 -18.91
N PHE A 100 -12.07 13.69 -18.78
CA PHE A 100 -10.96 14.66 -18.79
C PHE A 100 -10.10 14.60 -17.53
N HIS A 101 -10.72 14.28 -16.38
CA HIS A 101 -10.03 14.29 -15.10
C HIS A 101 -8.86 13.28 -15.04
N PRO A 102 -9.03 11.98 -15.35
CA PRO A 102 -7.92 11.03 -15.40
C PRO A 102 -6.82 11.43 -16.38
N SER A 103 -7.18 12.03 -17.51
CA SER A 103 -6.21 12.45 -18.53
C SER A 103 -5.30 13.57 -18.03
N GLN A 104 -5.86 14.54 -17.31
CA GLN A 104 -5.10 15.61 -16.66
C GLN A 104 -4.20 15.07 -15.53
N GLU A 105 -4.75 14.18 -14.69
CA GLU A 105 -4.01 13.54 -13.60
C GLU A 105 -2.83 12.70 -14.11
N ILE A 106 -3.04 11.89 -15.16
CA ILE A 106 -1.98 11.11 -15.81
C ILE A 106 -0.89 12.04 -16.38
N THR A 107 -1.29 13.12 -17.04
CA THR A 107 -0.33 14.09 -17.62
C THR A 107 0.51 14.74 -16.52
N ALA A 108 -0.11 15.19 -15.43
CA ALA A 108 0.59 15.77 -14.30
C ALA A 108 1.59 14.77 -13.70
N HIS A 109 1.18 13.52 -13.49
CA HIS A 109 2.07 12.49 -12.94
C HIS A 109 3.20 12.08 -13.89
N LEU A 110 3.00 12.15 -15.21
CA LEU A 110 4.09 11.99 -16.18
C LEU A 110 5.10 13.14 -16.07
N GLN A 111 4.64 14.38 -15.94
CA GLN A 111 5.50 15.56 -15.76
C GLN A 111 6.28 15.51 -14.44
N GLU A 112 5.65 15.03 -13.37
CA GLU A 112 6.27 14.81 -12.06
C GLU A 112 7.23 13.61 -12.02
N GLY A 113 7.31 12.80 -13.09
CA GLY A 113 8.10 11.57 -13.12
C GLY A 113 7.55 10.44 -12.25
N ARG A 114 6.30 10.55 -11.79
CA ARG A 114 5.61 9.52 -10.98
C ARG A 114 5.04 8.38 -11.83
N LEU A 115 4.71 8.67 -13.09
CA LEU A 115 4.32 7.67 -14.08
C LEU A 115 5.34 7.60 -15.21
N ARG A 116 5.37 6.46 -15.89
CA ARG A 116 6.14 6.27 -17.13
C ARG A 116 5.28 5.57 -18.17
N VAL A 117 5.47 5.95 -19.43
CA VAL A 117 4.88 5.24 -20.55
C VAL A 117 5.63 3.93 -20.75
N VAL A 118 4.90 2.82 -20.90
CA VAL A 118 5.47 1.51 -21.22
C VAL A 118 5.17 1.20 -22.69
N PRO A 119 6.17 1.19 -23.59
CA PRO A 119 5.94 1.05 -25.02
C PRO A 119 5.49 -0.38 -25.43
N HIS A 120 5.97 -1.41 -24.72
CA HIS A 120 5.66 -2.81 -25.01
C HIS A 120 5.07 -3.52 -23.78
N PRO A 121 3.82 -3.20 -23.38
CA PRO A 121 3.24 -3.71 -22.14
C PRO A 121 3.07 -5.24 -22.16
N ALA A 122 2.89 -5.84 -23.34
CA ALA A 122 2.74 -7.28 -23.51
C ALA A 122 4.02 -8.06 -23.16
N ALA A 123 5.17 -7.55 -23.61
CA ALA A 123 6.48 -8.16 -23.36
C ALA A 123 6.92 -8.02 -21.88
N THR A 124 6.30 -7.10 -21.14
CA THR A 124 6.67 -6.80 -19.75
C THR A 124 5.85 -7.61 -18.73
N GLY A 125 4.87 -8.40 -19.17
CA GLY A 125 4.03 -9.19 -18.25
C GLY A 125 3.05 -8.34 -17.42
N LEU A 126 2.66 -7.15 -17.90
CA LEU A 126 1.87 -6.20 -17.10
C LEU A 126 0.39 -6.58 -16.99
N VAL A 127 -0.22 -6.15 -15.88
CA VAL A 127 -1.65 -6.28 -15.63
C VAL A 127 -2.27 -4.88 -15.58
N CYS A 128 -3.25 -4.64 -16.43
CA CYS A 128 -4.06 -3.43 -16.38
C CYS A 128 -5.18 -3.59 -15.35
N SER A 129 -5.43 -2.55 -14.55
CA SER A 129 -6.63 -2.48 -13.70
C SER A 129 -7.60 -1.46 -14.30
N PRO A 130 -8.92 -1.74 -14.31
CA PRO A 130 -9.90 -0.75 -14.74
C PRO A 130 -9.77 0.55 -13.94
N LEU A 131 -9.80 1.67 -14.63
CA LEU A 131 -9.90 2.99 -14.02
C LEU A 131 -11.36 3.40 -13.90
N GLY A 132 -11.68 4.13 -12.84
CA GLY A 132 -12.94 4.84 -12.67
C GLY A 132 -12.73 6.21 -12.06
N VAL A 133 -13.78 7.01 -12.01
CA VAL A 133 -13.77 8.33 -11.38
C VAL A 133 -14.98 8.41 -10.46
N VAL A 134 -14.76 8.86 -9.23
CA VAL A 134 -15.82 9.09 -8.25
C VAL A 134 -15.74 10.52 -7.71
N PRO A 135 -16.88 11.14 -7.37
CA PRO A 135 -16.86 12.40 -6.64
C PRO A 135 -16.29 12.17 -5.24
N LYS A 136 -15.43 13.10 -4.78
CA LYS A 136 -14.99 13.09 -3.39
C LYS A 136 -16.15 13.54 -2.50
N PRO A 137 -16.50 12.81 -1.43
CA PRO A 137 -17.54 13.24 -0.51
C PRO A 137 -17.24 14.65 0.02
N LYS A 138 -18.26 15.51 0.03
CA LYS A 138 -18.18 16.90 0.54
C LYS A 138 -17.18 17.80 -0.21
N SER A 139 -16.90 17.50 -1.48
CA SER A 139 -16.05 18.32 -2.35
C SER A 139 -16.55 18.28 -3.79
N ASP A 140 -16.25 19.34 -4.52
CA ASP A 140 -16.36 19.43 -5.97
C ASP A 140 -15.28 18.61 -6.72
N ARG A 141 -14.23 18.19 -6.01
CA ARG A 141 -13.12 17.41 -6.57
C ARG A 141 -13.55 15.99 -6.92
N ARG A 142 -12.92 15.46 -7.96
CA ARG A 142 -13.02 14.07 -8.38
C ARG A 142 -11.81 13.30 -7.88
N HIS A 143 -11.98 12.00 -7.70
CA HIS A 143 -10.90 11.07 -7.39
C HIS A 143 -10.90 9.96 -8.44
N THR A 144 -9.73 9.71 -9.03
CA THR A 144 -9.51 8.52 -9.85
C THR A 144 -9.39 7.30 -8.94
N ILE A 145 -10.07 6.22 -9.29
CA ILE A 145 -10.01 4.95 -8.58
C ILE A 145 -9.50 3.85 -9.50
N TYR A 146 -8.67 2.97 -8.95
CA TYR A 146 -8.14 1.80 -9.64
C TYR A 146 -8.85 0.57 -9.09
N HIS A 147 -9.45 -0.24 -9.94
CA HIS A 147 -10.09 -1.48 -9.49
C HIS A 147 -9.04 -2.59 -9.29
N LEU A 148 -8.20 -2.45 -8.25
CA LEU A 148 -7.07 -3.33 -7.90
C LEU A 148 -7.46 -4.75 -7.45
N SER A 149 -8.72 -5.14 -7.62
CA SER A 149 -9.20 -6.50 -7.33
C SER A 149 -9.77 -7.18 -8.58
N HIS A 150 -9.75 -6.50 -9.73
CA HIS A 150 -10.25 -7.02 -10.99
C HIS A 150 -9.33 -8.12 -11.56
N PRO A 151 -9.86 -9.12 -12.29
CA PRO A 151 -11.27 -9.46 -12.42
C PRO A 151 -11.79 -10.16 -11.16
N ARG A 152 -13.02 -9.83 -10.78
CA ARG A 152 -13.73 -10.48 -9.67
C ARG A 152 -15.07 -10.99 -10.16
N LYS A 153 -15.07 -11.96 -11.07
CA LYS A 153 -16.31 -12.59 -11.56
C LYS A 153 -16.33 -14.07 -11.15
N PRO A 154 -17.36 -14.53 -10.42
CA PRO A 154 -17.68 -15.95 -10.34
C PRO A 154 -17.85 -16.50 -11.77
N GLY A 155 -17.16 -17.59 -12.11
CA GLY A 155 -17.18 -18.18 -13.46
C GLY A 155 -16.21 -17.55 -14.48
N SER A 156 -15.45 -16.52 -14.13
CA SER A 156 -14.30 -16.07 -14.92
C SER A 156 -13.18 -17.10 -14.82
N ARG A 157 -12.55 -17.44 -15.97
CA ARG A 157 -11.34 -18.28 -16.00
C ARG A 157 -10.14 -17.64 -15.28
N LEU A 158 -10.21 -16.34 -14.98
CA LEU A 158 -9.16 -15.57 -14.33
C LEU A 158 -9.54 -15.23 -12.89
N LEU A 159 -8.64 -15.58 -11.98
CA LEU A 159 -8.66 -15.18 -10.59
C LEU A 159 -8.33 -13.68 -10.43
N SER A 160 -8.80 -13.11 -9.32
CA SER A 160 -8.43 -11.75 -8.91
C SER A 160 -6.91 -11.62 -8.81
N VAL A 161 -6.36 -10.43 -9.09
CA VAL A 161 -4.93 -10.15 -8.89
C VAL A 161 -4.48 -10.36 -7.44
N ASN A 162 -5.40 -10.27 -6.48
CA ASN A 162 -5.14 -10.48 -5.06
C ASN A 162 -5.35 -11.93 -4.62
N SER A 163 -5.65 -12.85 -5.54
CA SER A 163 -5.77 -14.28 -5.22
C SER A 163 -4.42 -14.83 -4.78
N GLY A 164 -4.38 -15.42 -3.58
CA GLY A 164 -3.15 -15.88 -2.94
C GLY A 164 -2.67 -14.97 -1.79
N ILE A 165 -3.27 -13.78 -1.61
CA ILE A 165 -3.06 -12.96 -0.42
C ILE A 165 -3.88 -13.54 0.74
N GLN A 166 -3.24 -13.72 1.89
CA GLN A 166 -3.91 -14.24 3.09
C GLN A 166 -4.99 -13.27 3.64
N PRO A 167 -6.14 -13.80 4.13
CA PRO A 167 -7.23 -12.98 4.63
C PRO A 167 -6.83 -11.99 5.74
N SER A 168 -5.98 -12.43 6.67
CA SER A 168 -5.45 -11.63 7.78
C SER A 168 -4.65 -10.40 7.34
N VAL A 169 -4.09 -10.44 6.12
CA VAL A 169 -3.33 -9.32 5.53
C VAL A 169 -4.22 -8.45 4.64
N SER A 170 -5.30 -9.00 4.10
CA SER A 170 -6.15 -8.32 3.10
C SER A 170 -7.06 -7.21 3.65
N GLY A 171 -7.02 -6.92 4.96
CA GLY A 171 -7.84 -5.89 5.62
C GLY A 171 -9.35 -6.13 5.48
N ARG A 172 -9.74 -7.36 5.12
CA ARG A 172 -11.11 -7.70 4.76
C ARG A 172 -11.90 -7.96 6.04
N ALA A 173 -12.89 -7.12 6.33
CA ALA A 173 -13.93 -7.49 7.28
C ALA A 173 -14.59 -8.81 6.79
N PRO A 174 -14.84 -9.79 7.68
CA PRO A 174 -15.63 -10.97 7.33
C PRO A 174 -16.98 -10.49 6.77
N GLY A 175 -17.36 -11.06 5.63
CA GLY A 175 -18.41 -10.53 4.78
C GLY A 175 -19.77 -10.36 5.48
N THR A 176 -20.39 -9.21 5.21
CA THR A 176 -21.84 -9.07 5.09
C THR A 176 -22.21 -9.08 3.62
#